data_AF-A0A921BLL7-F1
#
_entry.id   AF-A0A921BLL7-F1
#
_cell.length_a   1.000
_cell.length_b   1.000
_cell.length_c   1.000
_cell.angle_alpha   90.00
_cell.angle_beta   90.00
_cell.angle_gamma   90.00
#
_symmetry.space_group_name_H-M   'P 1'
#
loop_
_entity.id
_entity.type
_entity.pdbx_description
1 polymer ?
#
loop_
_entity_poly.entity_id
_entity_poly.type
_entity_poly.pdbx_seq_one_letter_code
_entity_poly.pdbx_strand_id
1 'polypeptide(L)'
;MQPAALCRGLATSLPANVVVHEETTVTWLDAGPPHELWTDRGSVRTPELLLANNGFLSGFGFYRHHLIPVVTWGSMTRPLTDGESASIGGPRTWGVIPAAPSGTTVRRLSDGRILIRKTSTRTAAIRWLGGGGASGPAGPTGGPSRRGSRDWSTCPSSTHGAGR
;
A
#
# COMPACT_ATOMS: atom_id res chain seq x y z
N MET A 1 -10.53 16.91 10.67
CA MET A 1 -9.32 16.65 9.87
C MET A 1 -9.70 15.68 8.75
N GLN A 2 -9.39 16.03 7.50
CA GLN A 2 -9.63 15.19 6.32
C GLN A 2 -8.27 14.70 5.77
N PRO A 3 -7.90 13.43 5.98
CA PRO A 3 -6.56 12.94 5.65
C PRO A 3 -6.16 13.13 4.19
N ALA A 4 -7.08 12.92 3.24
CA ALA A 4 -6.75 13.09 1.82
C ALA A 4 -6.48 14.54 1.43
N ALA A 5 -7.15 15.54 2.03
CA ALA A 5 -6.79 16.94 1.81
C ALA A 5 -5.43 17.28 2.42
N LEU A 6 -5.10 16.70 3.58
CA LEU A 6 -3.77 16.87 4.18
C LEU A 6 -2.69 16.34 3.25
N CYS A 7 -2.80 15.09 2.76
CA CYS A 7 -1.81 14.51 1.86
C CYS A 7 -1.65 15.31 0.57
N ARG A 8 -2.77 15.76 -0.03
CA ARG A 8 -2.72 16.61 -1.23
C ARG A 8 -2.06 17.97 -0.95
N GLY A 9 -2.43 18.60 0.17
CA GLY A 9 -1.85 19.87 0.58
C GLY A 9 -0.34 19.77 0.79
N LEU A 10 0.11 18.69 1.44
CA LEU A 10 1.53 18.39 1.62
C LEU A 10 2.25 18.18 0.28
N ALA A 11 1.66 17.39 -0.63
CA ALA A 11 2.25 17.16 -1.94
C ALA A 11 2.42 18.47 -2.73
N THR A 12 1.46 19.40 -2.61
CA THR A 12 1.54 20.73 -3.26
C THR A 12 2.49 21.72 -2.58
N SER A 13 2.93 21.46 -1.34
CA SER A 13 3.79 22.36 -0.56
C SER A 13 5.20 21.83 -0.37
N LEU A 14 5.62 20.82 -1.14
CA LEU A 14 6.97 20.29 -1.11
C LEU A 14 8.00 21.33 -1.58
N PRO A 15 9.20 21.35 -0.97
CA PRO A 15 10.25 22.27 -1.37
C PRO A 15 10.85 21.89 -2.73
N ALA A 16 11.52 22.84 -3.39
CA ALA A 16 12.03 22.70 -4.75
C ALA A 16 13.07 21.57 -4.94
N ASN A 17 13.68 21.07 -3.86
CA ASN A 17 14.63 19.96 -3.88
C ASN A 17 13.97 18.58 -3.86
N VAL A 18 12.64 18.50 -3.85
CA VAL A 18 11.89 17.24 -3.85
C VAL A 18 11.21 17.05 -5.20
N VAL A 19 11.42 15.89 -5.80
CA VAL A 19 10.74 15.47 -7.03
C VAL A 19 9.80 14.32 -6.69
N VAL A 20 8.54 14.45 -7.09
CA VAL A 20 7.52 13.42 -6.88
C VAL A 20 7.28 12.67 -8.19
N HIS A 21 7.37 11.34 -8.12
CA HIS A 21 7.00 10.45 -9.22
C HIS A 21 5.75 9.67 -8.84
N GLU A 22 4.59 10.15 -9.27
CA GLU A 22 3.33 9.42 -9.15
C GLU A 22 3.21 8.34 -10.23
N GLU A 23 2.28 7.42 -10.05
CA GLU A 23 1.99 6.33 -11.01
C GLU A 23 3.24 5.54 -11.45
N THR A 24 4.22 5.45 -10.55
CA THR A 24 5.53 4.84 -10.81
C THR A 24 5.70 3.68 -9.85
N THR A 25 5.09 2.55 -10.22
CA THR A 25 5.09 1.35 -9.36
C THR A 25 6.47 0.72 -9.35
N VAL A 26 7.06 0.63 -8.17
CA VAL A 26 8.29 -0.16 -7.96
C VAL A 26 7.91 -1.64 -7.96
N THR A 27 8.47 -2.40 -8.89
CA THR A 27 8.21 -3.84 -9.08
C THR A 27 9.29 -4.71 -8.46
N TRP A 28 10.51 -4.18 -8.30
CA TRP A 28 11.62 -4.88 -7.65
C TRP A 28 12.50 -3.92 -6.85
N LEU A 29 13.14 -4.44 -5.79
CA LEU A 29 14.00 -3.69 -4.88
C LEU A 29 15.19 -4.54 -4.47
N ASP A 30 16.40 -4.02 -4.71
CA ASP A 30 17.64 -4.48 -4.08
C ASP A 30 17.97 -3.53 -2.93
N ALA A 31 17.94 -4.06 -1.71
CA ALA A 31 18.25 -3.30 -0.50
C ALA A 31 19.76 -3.34 -0.14
N GLY A 32 20.63 -3.87 -1.01
CA GLY A 32 22.09 -3.76 -0.87
C GLY A 32 22.60 -2.32 -1.03
N PRO A 33 23.88 -2.03 -0.73
CA PRO A 33 24.49 -0.73 -1.00
C PRO A 33 25.14 -0.68 -2.41
N PRO A 34 24.81 0.30 -3.27
CA PRO A 34 23.70 1.25 -3.14
C PRO A 34 22.36 0.57 -3.39
N HIS A 35 21.30 1.08 -2.77
CA HIS A 35 19.96 0.56 -2.97
C HIS A 35 19.53 0.81 -4.41
N GLU A 36 18.83 -0.15 -5.00
CA GLU A 36 18.33 -0.02 -6.36
C GLU A 36 16.85 -0.42 -6.42
N LEU A 37 16.05 0.40 -7.10
CA LEU A 37 14.62 0.23 -7.27
C LEU A 37 14.31 0.14 -8.75
N TRP A 38 13.50 -0.84 -9.14
CA TRP A 38 13.09 -1.02 -10.53
C TRP A 38 11.61 -0.75 -10.70
N THR A 39 11.30 -0.13 -11.82
CA THR A 39 9.97 0.20 -12.29
C THR A 39 9.83 -0.32 -13.72
N ASP A 40 8.64 -0.27 -14.27
CA ASP A 40 8.38 -0.57 -15.69
C ASP A 40 9.09 0.40 -16.66
N ARG A 41 9.41 1.62 -16.20
CA ARG A 41 10.01 2.70 -17.01
C ARG A 41 11.50 2.95 -16.74
N GLY A 42 12.14 2.20 -15.84
CA GLY A 42 13.55 2.36 -15.52
C GLY A 42 13.89 2.00 -14.07
N SER A 43 15.09 2.40 -13.62
CA SER A 43 15.54 2.16 -12.25
C SER A 43 16.08 3.42 -11.57
N VAL A 44 16.06 3.41 -10.24
CA VAL A 44 16.60 4.47 -9.36
C VAL A 44 17.64 3.84 -8.45
N ARG A 45 18.83 4.44 -8.38
CA ARG A 45 19.91 4.04 -7.46
C ARG A 45 20.11 5.12 -6.40
N THR A 46 20.16 4.73 -5.13
CA THR A 46 20.29 5.68 -4.01
C THR A 46 21.13 5.11 -2.86
N PRO A 47 21.97 5.91 -2.19
CA PRO A 47 22.68 5.45 -0.99
C PRO A 47 21.76 5.26 0.22
N GLU A 48 20.63 5.98 0.27
CA GLU A 48 19.68 5.93 1.39
C GLU A 48 18.26 5.68 0.87
N LEU A 49 17.51 4.83 1.59
CA LEU A 49 16.16 4.44 1.23
C LEU A 49 15.25 4.41 2.46
N LEU A 50 14.17 5.20 2.42
CA LEU A 50 13.08 5.15 3.39
C LEU A 50 11.83 4.53 2.77
N LEU A 51 11.41 3.37 3.28
CA LEU A 51 10.22 2.68 2.80
C LEU A 51 8.97 3.12 3.59
N ALA A 52 8.07 3.84 2.93
CA ALA A 52 6.81 4.33 3.51
C ALA A 52 5.55 3.63 2.94
N ASN A 53 5.69 2.41 2.40
CA ASN A 53 4.60 1.68 1.74
C ASN A 53 3.76 0.78 2.70
N ASN A 54 3.93 0.92 4.02
CA ASN A 54 3.08 0.33 5.06
C ASN A 54 2.85 -1.19 4.89
N GLY A 55 1.61 -1.65 4.75
CA GLY A 55 1.26 -3.07 4.66
C GLY A 55 1.85 -3.79 3.44
N PHE A 56 2.36 -3.04 2.44
CA PHE A 56 2.95 -3.59 1.22
C PHE A 56 4.44 -3.95 1.37
N LEU A 57 5.07 -3.64 2.52
CA LEU A 57 6.47 -3.97 2.80
C LEU A 57 6.75 -5.48 2.67
N SER A 58 5.77 -6.32 3.05
CA SER A 58 5.89 -7.77 2.97
C SER A 58 6.10 -8.30 1.55
N GLY A 59 5.61 -7.57 0.53
CA GLY A 59 5.83 -7.89 -0.88
C GLY A 59 7.30 -7.80 -1.30
N PHE A 60 8.06 -6.89 -0.68
CA PHE A 60 9.50 -6.72 -0.90
C PHE A 60 10.35 -7.59 0.04
N GLY A 61 9.73 -8.48 0.84
CA GLY A 61 10.42 -9.38 1.74
C GLY A 61 10.68 -8.84 3.15
N PHE A 62 10.28 -7.61 3.45
CA PHE A 62 10.42 -7.04 4.79
C PHE A 62 9.29 -7.47 5.73
N TYR A 63 9.59 -7.63 7.02
CA TYR A 63 8.58 -7.89 8.07
C TYR A 63 7.61 -9.04 7.74
N ARG A 64 8.09 -10.08 7.04
CA ARG A 64 7.32 -11.29 6.75
C ARG A 64 6.79 -11.87 8.06
N HIS A 65 5.49 -12.17 8.11
CA HIS A 65 4.79 -12.67 9.30
C HIS A 65 4.68 -11.69 10.49
N HIS A 66 5.11 -10.43 10.33
CA HIS A 66 4.98 -9.39 11.36
C HIS A 66 3.92 -8.34 11.02
N LEU A 67 3.33 -8.38 9.82
CA LEU A 67 2.27 -7.48 9.38
C LEU A 67 0.94 -8.21 9.28
N ILE A 68 -0.08 -7.67 9.96
CA ILE A 68 -1.47 -8.15 9.87
C ILE A 68 -2.28 -7.09 9.13
N PRO A 69 -2.58 -7.28 7.84
CA PRO A 69 -3.42 -6.33 7.12
C PRO A 69 -4.85 -6.36 7.68
N VAL A 70 -5.30 -5.22 8.19
CA VAL A 70 -6.67 -5.00 8.63
C VAL A 70 -7.33 -4.06 7.63
N VAL A 71 -8.25 -4.61 6.84
CA VAL A 71 -9.14 -3.77 6.02
C VAL A 71 -10.14 -3.12 6.97
N THR A 72 -10.66 -1.93 6.69
CA THR A 72 -11.84 -1.40 7.40
C THR A 72 -12.80 -0.83 6.38
N TRP A 73 -14.10 -1.04 6.56
CA TRP A 73 -15.10 -0.45 5.67
C TRP A 73 -15.65 0.85 6.24
N GLY A 74 -15.75 1.85 5.37
CA GLY A 74 -16.37 3.13 5.67
C GLY A 74 -17.49 3.43 4.68
N SER A 75 -18.59 3.97 5.17
CA SER A 75 -19.65 4.58 4.37
C SER A 75 -19.86 6.02 4.83
N MET A 76 -20.27 6.87 3.89
CA MET A 76 -20.53 8.28 4.16
C MET A 76 -21.88 8.65 3.56
N THR A 77 -22.68 9.40 4.30
CA THR A 77 -23.97 9.88 3.81
C THR A 77 -23.78 10.99 2.76
N ARG A 78 -24.86 11.32 2.04
CA ARG A 78 -25.00 12.66 1.45
C ARG A 78 -24.93 13.73 2.56
N PRO A 79 -24.71 15.01 2.21
CA PRO A 79 -24.95 16.10 3.15
C PRO A 79 -26.36 15.98 3.72
N LEU A 80 -26.47 16.11 5.04
CA LEU A 80 -27.75 16.12 5.75
C LEU A 80 -28.53 17.38 5.41
N THR A 81 -29.85 17.28 5.38
CA THR A 81 -30.72 18.46 5.32
C THR A 81 -30.68 19.21 6.65
N ASP A 82 -31.13 20.46 6.68
CA ASP A 82 -31.19 21.24 7.92
C ASP A 82 -32.11 20.57 8.97
N GLY A 83 -33.21 19.95 8.54
CA GLY A 83 -34.10 19.19 9.42
C GLY A 83 -33.44 17.93 10.01
N GLU A 84 -32.73 17.15 9.19
CA GLU A 84 -31.96 15.97 9.65
C GLU A 84 -30.81 16.38 10.58
N SER A 85 -30.15 17.49 10.26
CA SER A 85 -29.09 18.07 11.06
C SER A 85 -29.60 18.53 12.44
N ALA A 86 -30.78 19.15 12.47
CA ALA A 86 -31.43 19.61 13.69
C ALA A 86 -31.92 18.44 14.56
N SER A 87 -32.43 17.36 13.95
CA SER A 87 -32.91 16.19 14.71
C SER A 87 -31.77 15.41 15.38
N ILE A 88 -30.59 15.33 14.75
CA ILE A 88 -29.38 14.75 15.37
C ILE A 88 -28.87 15.65 16.51
N GLY A 89 -28.99 16.97 16.34
CA GLY A 89 -28.51 17.95 17.30
C GLY A 89 -26.99 17.95 17.50
N GLY A 90 -26.56 18.60 18.59
CA GLY A 90 -25.16 18.70 18.99
C GLY A 90 -24.28 19.54 18.05
N PRO A 91 -22.95 19.56 18.28
CA PRO A 91 -22.02 20.32 17.47
C PRO A 91 -22.01 19.90 16.00
N ARG A 92 -21.63 20.82 15.11
CA ARG A 92 -21.45 20.51 13.67
C ARG A 92 -20.32 19.52 13.38
N THR A 93 -19.48 19.20 14.36
CA THR A 93 -18.41 18.22 14.22
C THR A 93 -18.23 17.49 15.54
N TRP A 94 -18.38 16.17 15.52
CA TRP A 94 -18.18 15.29 16.67
C TRP A 94 -17.85 13.88 16.20
N GLY A 95 -17.35 13.04 17.10
CA GLY A 95 -17.11 11.62 16.83
C GLY A 95 -17.47 10.76 18.03
N VAL A 96 -17.95 9.56 17.77
CA VAL A 96 -18.24 8.52 18.76
C VAL A 96 -17.39 7.30 18.41
N ILE A 97 -16.69 6.79 19.42
CA ILE A 97 -15.91 5.55 19.34
C ILE A 97 -16.59 4.47 20.17
N PRO A 98 -16.52 3.21 19.75
CA PRO A 98 -17.11 2.11 20.49
C PRO A 98 -16.32 1.83 21.77
N ALA A 99 -17.00 1.34 22.81
CA ALA A 99 -16.33 0.83 24.00
C ALA A 99 -15.65 -0.53 23.75
N ALA A 100 -16.21 -1.34 22.85
CA ALA A 100 -15.67 -2.65 22.49
C ALA A 100 -14.62 -2.57 21.36
N PRO A 101 -13.58 -3.42 21.40
CA PRO A 101 -12.67 -3.61 20.28
C PRO A 101 -13.46 -3.96 19.01
N SER A 102 -13.04 -3.40 17.87
CA SER A 102 -13.69 -3.63 16.58
C SER A 102 -15.14 -3.15 16.44
N GLY A 103 -15.61 -2.27 17.33
CA GLY A 103 -16.91 -1.65 17.14
C GLY A 103 -16.96 -0.63 16.00
N THR A 104 -18.12 0.00 15.84
CA THR A 104 -18.36 1.03 14.83
C THR A 104 -17.97 2.40 15.37
N THR A 105 -17.15 3.12 14.62
CA THR A 105 -16.88 4.55 14.86
C THR A 105 -17.80 5.38 13.98
N VAL A 106 -18.44 6.40 14.55
CA VAL A 106 -19.30 7.34 13.82
C VAL A 106 -18.74 8.74 13.96
N ARG A 107 -18.70 9.52 12.89
CA ARG A 107 -18.24 10.91 12.92
C ARG A 107 -19.16 11.82 12.13
N ARG A 108 -19.55 12.94 12.72
CA ARG A 108 -20.16 14.07 12.02
C ARG A 108 -19.06 14.98 11.50
N LEU A 109 -19.06 15.21 10.20
CA LEU A 109 -18.12 16.09 9.51
C LEU A 109 -18.68 17.51 9.41
N SER A 110 -17.79 18.48 9.27
CA SER A 110 -18.12 19.90 9.19
C SER A 110 -18.96 20.27 7.96
N ASP A 111 -18.90 19.46 6.90
CA ASP A 111 -19.71 19.59 5.68
C ASP A 111 -21.12 18.97 5.81
N GLY A 112 -21.51 18.58 7.03
CA GLY A 112 -22.84 18.08 7.31
C GLY A 112 -23.06 16.62 6.92
N ARG A 113 -22.00 15.80 6.76
CA ARG A 113 -22.11 14.36 6.50
C ARG A 113 -21.86 13.52 7.73
N ILE A 114 -22.43 12.31 7.76
CA ILE A 114 -22.09 11.28 8.73
C ILE A 114 -21.18 10.25 8.07
N LEU A 115 -19.99 10.07 8.64
CA LEU A 115 -19.06 9.01 8.30
C LEU A 115 -19.24 7.87 9.31
N ILE A 116 -19.54 6.67 8.81
CA ILE A 116 -19.64 5.46 9.61
C ILE A 116 -18.52 4.53 9.17
N ARG A 117 -17.67 4.11 10.10
CA ARG A 117 -16.65 3.10 9.85
C ARG A 117 -16.90 1.92 10.77
N LYS A 118 -17.03 0.74 10.17
CA LYS A 118 -17.12 -0.52 10.91
C LYS A 118 -15.81 -1.27 10.75
N THR A 119 -15.36 -1.86 11.85
CA THR A 119 -14.16 -2.69 11.84
C THR A 119 -14.47 -4.05 11.19
N SER A 120 -13.46 -4.59 10.53
CA SER A 120 -13.61 -5.66 9.53
C SER A 120 -12.82 -6.92 9.85
N THR A 121 -13.21 -7.96 9.13
CA THR A 121 -12.62 -9.29 9.03
C THR A 121 -11.11 -9.27 8.73
N ARG A 122 -10.35 -10.15 9.39
CA ARG A 122 -8.97 -10.47 9.02
C ARG A 122 -8.97 -11.20 7.68
N THR A 123 -8.35 -10.63 6.65
CA THR A 123 -8.09 -11.34 5.40
C THR A 123 -6.72 -11.99 5.47
N ALA A 124 -6.63 -13.27 5.12
CA ALA A 124 -5.34 -13.93 4.92
C ALA A 124 -4.64 -13.30 3.71
N ALA A 125 -3.45 -12.74 3.93
CA ALA A 125 -2.52 -12.14 2.97
C ALA A 125 -3.13 -11.25 1.87
N ILE A 126 -2.83 -9.94 1.89
CA ILE A 126 -3.03 -9.09 0.71
C ILE A 126 -2.13 -9.67 -0.39
N ARG A 127 -2.73 -10.39 -1.34
CA ARG A 127 -2.01 -10.94 -2.48
C ARG A 127 -1.79 -9.82 -3.47
N TRP A 128 -0.52 -9.48 -3.67
CA TRP A 128 -0.12 -8.57 -4.73
C TRP A 128 -0.40 -9.23 -6.08
N LEU A 129 -1.21 -8.59 -6.93
CA LEU A 129 -1.59 -9.11 -8.25
C LEU A 129 -0.61 -8.68 -9.37
N GLY A 130 0.47 -7.96 -9.01
CA GLY A 130 1.31 -7.21 -9.94
C GLY A 130 2.73 -7.72 -10.15
N GLY A 131 3.06 -9.00 -9.92
CA GLY A 131 4.37 -9.50 -10.34
C GLY A 131 4.67 -10.94 -9.96
N GLY A 132 5.28 -11.64 -10.91
CA GLY A 132 5.88 -12.95 -10.72
C GLY A 132 6.85 -12.94 -9.55
N GLY A 133 6.87 -14.05 -8.82
CA GLY A 133 7.47 -14.16 -7.49
C GLY A 133 8.85 -13.52 -7.38
N ALA A 134 8.97 -12.54 -6.49
CA ALA A 134 10.24 -12.13 -5.93
C ALA A 134 10.68 -13.18 -4.89
N SER A 135 11.27 -14.27 -5.37
CA SER A 135 12.13 -15.11 -4.54
C SER A 135 13.47 -14.38 -4.36
N GLY A 136 13.54 -13.45 -3.41
CA GLY A 136 14.81 -13.00 -2.85
C GLY A 136 15.43 -14.12 -2.02
N PRO A 137 16.74 -14.40 -2.12
CA PRO A 137 17.37 -15.53 -1.44
C PRO A 137 17.38 -15.31 0.07
N ALA A 138 17.19 -16.40 0.81
CA ALA A 138 17.54 -16.45 2.23
C ALA A 138 19.02 -16.06 2.39
N GLY A 139 19.32 -15.23 3.40
CA GLY A 139 20.69 -14.78 3.67
C GLY A 139 21.67 -15.94 3.82
N PRO A 140 22.94 -15.78 3.41
CA PRO A 140 23.90 -16.88 3.41
C PRO A 140 24.44 -17.13 4.82
N THR A 141 24.04 -18.25 5.42
CA THR A 141 24.88 -18.98 6.37
C THR A 141 25.72 -19.99 5.59
N GLY A 142 27.00 -19.70 5.36
CA GLY A 142 27.97 -20.66 4.82
C GLY A 142 28.90 -20.08 3.77
N GLY A 143 30.20 -20.26 3.98
CA GLY A 143 31.30 -19.77 3.14
C GLY A 143 31.39 -20.39 1.72
N PRO A 144 32.46 -20.07 0.97
CA PRO A 144 32.36 -19.81 -0.45
C PRO A 144 32.49 -21.07 -1.31
N SER A 145 31.69 -21.16 -2.36
CA SER A 145 32.05 -21.97 -3.53
C SER A 145 31.80 -21.19 -4.83
N ARG A 146 32.80 -21.27 -5.69
CA ARG A 146 32.96 -20.52 -6.94
C ARG A 146 32.10 -21.10 -8.07
N ARG A 147 31.74 -20.19 -8.98
CA ARG A 147 31.66 -20.35 -10.45
C ARG A 147 30.36 -20.92 -11.03
N GLY A 148 29.77 -20.16 -11.95
CA GLY A 148 28.76 -20.66 -12.88
C GLY A 148 27.98 -19.55 -13.57
N SER A 149 28.60 -18.88 -14.54
CA SER A 149 27.94 -18.02 -15.52
C SER A 149 26.80 -18.75 -16.22
N ARG A 150 25.61 -18.15 -16.30
CA ARG A 150 24.57 -18.58 -17.24
C ARG A 150 24.13 -17.41 -18.11
N ASP A 151 24.45 -17.63 -19.38
CA ASP A 151 24.12 -16.90 -20.58
C ASP A 151 22.61 -16.98 -20.85
N TRP A 152 21.98 -15.84 -21.17
CA TRP A 152 20.56 -15.75 -21.51
C TRP A 152 20.40 -15.76 -23.02
N SER A 153 20.42 -16.95 -23.61
CA SER A 153 20.08 -17.13 -25.01
C SER A 153 19.41 -18.48 -25.23
N THR A 154 18.07 -18.47 -25.32
CA THR A 154 17.23 -19.25 -26.26
C THR A 154 15.83 -19.45 -25.68
N CYS A 155 14.85 -18.77 -26.27
CA CYS A 155 13.43 -19.12 -26.19
C CYS A 155 13.09 -19.86 -27.49
N PRO A 156 12.66 -21.13 -27.47
CA PRO A 156 11.94 -21.70 -28.58
C PRO A 156 10.43 -21.63 -28.34
N SER A 157 9.75 -20.93 -29.24
CA SER A 157 8.33 -21.07 -29.51
C SER A 157 8.00 -22.50 -29.98
N SER A 158 6.97 -23.13 -29.43
CA SER A 158 6.30 -24.26 -30.07
C SER A 158 4.78 -24.19 -29.89
N THR A 159 4.13 -23.73 -30.96
CA THR A 159 2.79 -24.17 -31.38
C THR A 159 2.83 -25.64 -31.80
N HIS A 160 1.81 -26.42 -31.42
CA HIS A 160 1.12 -27.56 -32.09
C HIS A 160 0.06 -28.03 -31.06
N GLY A 161 -1.21 -28.30 -31.33
CA GLY A 161 -1.89 -28.69 -32.56
C GLY A 161 -2.69 -29.98 -32.28
N ALA A 162 -4.02 -29.84 -32.10
CA ALA A 162 -5.12 -30.80 -32.32
C ALA A 162 -5.12 -32.22 -31.70
N GLY A 163 -6.27 -32.61 -31.13
CA GLY A 163 -6.61 -34.03 -30.92
C GLY A 163 -7.90 -34.29 -30.14
N ARG A 164 -9.04 -34.25 -30.87
CA ARG A 164 -10.37 -34.87 -30.64
C ARG A 164 -11.15 -34.61 -29.34
#